data_AF-A0A931F3N3-F1
#
_entry.id   AF-A0A931F3N3-F1
#
_cell.length_a   1.000
_cell.length_b   1.000
_cell.length_c   1.000
_cell.angle_alpha   90.00
_cell.angle_beta   90.00
_cell.angle_gamma   90.00
#
_symmetry.space_group_name_H-M   'P 1'
#
loop_
_entity.id
_entity.type
_entity.pdbx_description
1 polymer ?
#
loop_
_entity_poly.entity_id
_entity_poly.type
_entity_poly.pdbx_seq_one_letter_code
_entity_poly.pdbx_strand_id
1 'polypeptide(L)'
;MHQPARWGLGAAGAGAAVILALDLASLEETNPLRRTISEHGLGPDGWIFGLAVGLLAAGSVAIAVSLARKRLAGVFGTLALMGWSVGLFVTAWFEKHDWSVGPSLSGSIHRAGSLIAFLCLPLAAVVIARPWRRRERSPATLAAFGFGICSVLWVVGIGAVMMIGAADGLPWWRVMPLGLVERGLAVTEVAALLALGVWGAAKRLGAPQNGAKNGSEKALEVGAEVGAEVGAEGALRQPGEVGAQ
;
A
#
# COMPACT_ATOMS: atom_id res chain seq x y z
N MET A 1 -0.55 -7.38 15.70
CA MET A 1 0.79 -7.33 15.09
C MET A 1 0.79 -6.35 13.91
N HIS A 2 1.29 -5.12 14.09
CA HIS A 2 1.33 -4.04 13.08
C HIS A 2 2.68 -3.90 12.37
N GLN A 3 3.65 -4.73 12.76
CA GLN A 3 5.02 -4.60 12.34
C GLN A 3 5.23 -4.62 10.80
N PRO A 4 4.63 -5.53 10.00
CA PRO A 4 4.97 -5.60 8.58
C PRO A 4 4.65 -4.33 7.78
N ALA A 5 3.53 -3.65 8.05
CA ALA A 5 3.22 -2.39 7.37
C ALA A 5 4.16 -1.25 7.79
N ARG A 6 4.63 -1.22 9.04
CA ARG A 6 5.57 -0.19 9.52
C ARG A 6 6.96 -0.39 8.92
N TRP A 7 7.45 -1.63 8.89
CA TRP A 7 8.69 -1.99 8.19
C TRP A 7 8.55 -1.71 6.69
N GLY A 8 7.41 -2.05 6.09
CA GLY A 8 7.13 -1.79 4.68
C GLY A 8 7.13 -0.30 4.34
N LEU A 9 6.52 0.54 5.17
CA LEU A 9 6.57 2.00 5.04
C LEU A 9 8.00 2.54 5.17
N GLY A 10 8.77 2.04 6.14
CA GLY A 10 10.16 2.45 6.33
C GLY A 10 11.03 2.11 5.11
N ALA A 11 10.94 0.88 4.62
CA ALA A 11 11.66 0.44 3.43
C ALA A 11 11.21 1.21 2.17
N ALA A 12 9.91 1.27 1.90
CA ALA A 12 9.38 1.99 0.73
C ALA A 12 9.72 3.49 0.75
N GLY A 13 9.59 4.12 1.91
CA GLY A 13 9.95 5.53 2.10
C GLY A 13 11.44 5.78 1.93
N ALA A 14 12.30 4.93 2.48
CA ALA A 14 13.75 5.04 2.31
C ALA A 14 14.17 4.87 0.85
N GLY A 15 13.63 3.86 0.14
CA GLY A 15 13.89 3.66 -1.28
C GLY A 15 13.46 4.87 -2.12
N ALA A 16 12.25 5.37 -1.88
CA ALA A 16 11.74 6.57 -2.55
C ALA A 16 12.59 7.82 -2.26
N ALA A 17 13.05 7.99 -1.01
CA ALA A 17 13.90 9.11 -0.62
C ALA A 17 15.27 9.08 -1.30
N VAL A 18 15.88 7.89 -1.42
CA VAL A 18 17.15 7.74 -2.16
C VAL A 18 16.97 8.03 -3.65
N ILE A 19 15.90 7.51 -4.26
CA ILE A 19 15.58 7.81 -5.68
C ILE A 19 15.39 9.31 -5.88
N LEU A 20 14.64 9.97 -4.99
CA LEU A 20 14.43 11.42 -5.04
C LEU A 20 15.74 12.18 -4.88
N ALA A 21 16.61 11.77 -3.95
CA ALA A 21 17.90 12.42 -3.73
C ALA A 21 18.81 12.32 -4.96
N LEU A 22 18.88 11.14 -5.60
CA LEU A 22 19.59 10.95 -6.85
C LEU A 22 19.03 11.86 -7.96
N ASP A 23 17.69 11.88 -8.09
CA ASP A 23 17.03 12.68 -9.12
C ASP A 23 17.27 14.18 -8.94
N LEU A 24 17.16 14.68 -7.71
CA LEU A 24 17.41 16.08 -7.36
C LEU A 24 18.88 16.47 -7.58
N ALA A 25 19.82 15.61 -7.23
CA ALA A 25 21.24 15.85 -7.44
C ALA A 25 21.59 15.95 -8.94
N SER A 26 20.81 15.32 -9.81
CA SER A 26 21.04 15.33 -11.27
C SER A 26 20.44 16.52 -12.02
N LEU A 27 19.67 17.39 -11.34
CA LEU A 27 18.88 18.44 -11.99
C LEU A 27 19.72 19.53 -12.69
N GLU A 28 20.92 19.81 -12.17
CA GLU A 28 21.81 20.82 -12.76
C GLU A 28 22.53 20.29 -13.99
N GLU A 29 22.74 18.98 -14.06
CA GLU A 29 23.50 18.32 -15.13
C GLU A 29 22.61 17.82 -16.26
N THR A 30 21.31 17.61 -16.01
CA THR A 30 20.43 17.01 -17.00
C THR A 30 19.05 17.62 -17.11
N ASN A 31 18.49 17.59 -18.32
CA ASN A 31 17.13 18.02 -18.59
C ASN A 31 16.09 17.03 -17.99
N PRO A 32 15.35 17.41 -16.93
CA PRO A 32 14.40 16.52 -16.26
C PRO A 32 13.16 16.21 -17.09
N LEU A 33 12.89 16.97 -18.16
CA LEU A 33 11.77 16.70 -19.06
C LEU A 33 12.05 15.51 -19.98
N ARG A 34 13.32 15.24 -20.31
CA ARG A 34 13.71 14.19 -21.25
C ARG A 34 14.33 12.98 -20.59
N ARG A 35 15.21 13.17 -19.61
CA ARG A 35 15.92 12.08 -18.92
C ARG A 35 15.01 11.38 -17.93
N THR A 36 14.89 10.06 -18.03
CA THR A 36 14.09 9.24 -17.13
C THR A 36 14.82 9.02 -15.80
N ILE A 37 14.11 8.95 -14.67
CA ILE A 37 14.63 8.51 -13.37
C ILE A 37 15.36 7.17 -13.52
N SER A 38 14.80 6.24 -14.30
CA SER A 38 15.44 4.94 -14.59
C SER A 38 16.82 5.03 -15.26
N GLU A 39 17.24 6.19 -15.80
CA GLU A 39 18.60 6.39 -16.33
C GLU A 39 19.69 6.44 -15.28
N HIS A 40 19.35 6.66 -14.01
CA HIS A 40 20.33 6.54 -12.93
C HIS A 40 20.94 5.13 -12.89
N GLY A 41 20.19 4.11 -13.31
CA GLY A 41 20.66 2.72 -13.39
C GLY A 41 21.79 2.47 -14.41
N LEU A 42 22.05 3.39 -15.34
CA LEU A 42 23.12 3.26 -16.34
C LEU A 42 24.45 3.91 -15.90
N GLY A 43 24.43 4.74 -14.87
CA GLY A 43 25.61 5.46 -14.40
C GLY A 43 26.54 4.63 -13.51
N PRO A 44 27.71 5.18 -13.12
CA PRO A 44 28.61 4.56 -12.14
C PRO A 44 27.92 4.21 -10.81
N ASP A 45 26.92 5.01 -10.43
CA ASP A 45 26.11 4.84 -9.22
C ASP A 45 24.82 4.06 -9.46
N GLY A 46 24.69 3.34 -10.58
CA GLY A 46 23.47 2.60 -10.95
C GLY A 46 23.07 1.53 -9.93
N TRP A 47 24.03 0.99 -9.20
CA TRP A 47 23.77 0.06 -8.10
C TRP A 47 23.01 0.70 -6.93
N ILE A 48 23.24 1.99 -6.65
CA ILE A 48 22.50 2.73 -5.60
C ILE A 48 21.04 2.86 -6.01
N PHE A 49 20.80 3.21 -7.28
CA PHE A 49 19.46 3.25 -7.85
C PHE A 49 18.78 1.88 -7.78
N GLY A 50 19.46 0.81 -8.21
CA GLY A 50 18.96 -0.56 -8.13
C GLY A 50 18.59 -0.98 -6.71
N LEU A 51 19.44 -0.69 -5.72
CA LEU A 51 19.14 -0.95 -4.30
C LEU A 51 17.93 -0.16 -3.80
N ALA A 52 17.81 1.11 -4.19
CA ALA A 52 16.70 1.96 -3.78
C ALA A 52 15.36 1.45 -4.35
N VAL A 53 15.34 1.05 -5.63
CA VAL A 53 14.18 0.41 -6.27
C VAL A 53 13.88 -0.94 -5.63
N GLY A 54 14.90 -1.75 -5.33
CA GLY A 54 14.74 -3.02 -4.61
C GLY A 54 14.15 -2.85 -3.20
N LEU A 55 14.56 -1.81 -2.48
CA LEU A 55 14.01 -1.47 -1.17
C LEU A 55 12.55 -1.01 -1.27
N LEU A 56 12.21 -0.23 -2.30
CA LEU A 56 10.84 0.13 -2.63
C LEU A 56 9.97 -1.10 -2.95
N ALA A 57 10.50 -2.04 -3.72
CA ALA A 57 9.84 -3.30 -4.06
C ALA A 57 9.57 -4.16 -2.81
N ALA A 58 10.60 -4.35 -1.96
CA ALA A 58 10.48 -5.09 -0.70
C ALA A 58 9.50 -4.44 0.28
N GLY A 59 9.54 -3.11 0.40
CA GLY A 59 8.59 -2.35 1.20
C GLY A 59 7.15 -2.54 0.73
N SER A 60 6.96 -2.59 -0.59
CA SER A 60 5.66 -2.84 -1.23
C SER A 60 5.13 -4.25 -0.92
N VAL A 61 6.00 -5.28 -0.94
CA VAL A 61 5.61 -6.65 -0.55
C VAL A 61 5.14 -6.67 0.91
N ALA A 62 5.87 -6.01 1.82
CA ALA A 62 5.50 -5.97 3.23
C ALA A 62 4.14 -5.26 3.46
N ILE A 63 3.86 -4.18 2.71
CA ILE A 63 2.56 -3.51 2.69
C ILE A 63 1.47 -4.47 2.16
N ALA A 64 1.71 -5.14 1.03
CA ALA A 64 0.78 -6.09 0.43
C ALA A 64 0.42 -7.24 1.38
N VAL A 65 1.42 -7.84 2.03
CA VAL A 65 1.26 -8.89 3.03
C VAL A 65 0.44 -8.38 4.22
N SER A 66 0.69 -7.17 4.71
CA SER A 66 -0.09 -6.58 5.80
C SER A 66 -1.56 -6.41 5.42
N LEU A 67 -1.84 -5.85 4.24
CA LEU A 67 -3.19 -5.66 3.73
C LEU A 67 -3.91 -6.99 3.48
N ALA A 68 -3.20 -7.99 2.95
CA ALA A 68 -3.74 -9.34 2.71
C ALA A 68 -4.10 -10.04 4.02
N ARG A 69 -3.19 -10.03 5.02
CA ARG A 69 -3.44 -10.59 6.36
C ARG A 69 -4.64 -9.94 7.05
N LYS A 70 -4.83 -8.64 6.84
CA LYS A 70 -5.99 -7.90 7.34
C LYS A 70 -7.24 -8.05 6.47
N ARG A 71 -7.22 -8.85 5.40
CA ARG A 71 -8.30 -9.01 4.41
C ARG A 71 -8.79 -7.65 3.88
N LEU A 72 -7.86 -6.71 3.69
CA LEU A 72 -8.11 -5.37 3.18
C LEU A 72 -8.04 -5.32 1.66
N ALA A 73 -7.08 -6.01 1.06
CA ALA A 73 -6.80 -5.92 -0.37
C ALA A 73 -7.70 -6.82 -1.25
N GLY A 74 -8.15 -7.97 -0.73
CA GLY A 74 -8.77 -9.02 -1.55
C GLY A 74 -7.78 -9.65 -2.55
N VAL A 75 -8.21 -10.68 -3.28
CA VAL A 75 -7.31 -11.44 -4.18
C VAL A 75 -6.74 -10.55 -5.28
N PHE A 76 -7.59 -9.82 -6.01
CA PHE A 76 -7.16 -8.96 -7.11
C PHE A 76 -6.24 -7.83 -6.65
N GLY A 77 -6.56 -7.16 -5.54
CA GLY A 77 -5.70 -6.11 -5.00
C GLY A 77 -4.34 -6.65 -4.55
N THR A 78 -4.30 -7.83 -3.93
CA THR A 78 -3.05 -8.49 -3.56
C THR A 78 -2.23 -8.88 -4.79
N LEU A 79 -2.84 -9.51 -5.80
CA LEU A 79 -2.14 -9.86 -7.05
C LEU A 79 -1.58 -8.64 -7.75
N ALA A 80 -2.34 -7.55 -7.82
CA ALA A 80 -1.87 -6.29 -8.39
C ALA A 80 -0.70 -5.69 -7.60
N LEU A 81 -0.75 -5.64 -6.26
CA LEU A 81 0.42 -5.18 -5.49
C LEU A 81 1.65 -6.09 -5.65
N MET A 82 1.45 -7.40 -5.76
CA MET A 82 2.55 -8.33 -6.03
C MET A 82 3.12 -8.14 -7.43
N GLY A 83 2.27 -7.90 -8.44
CA GLY A 83 2.67 -7.55 -9.80
C GLY A 83 3.54 -6.29 -9.82
N TRP A 84 3.14 -5.25 -9.08
CA TRP A 84 3.95 -4.06 -8.85
C TRP A 84 5.32 -4.39 -8.29
N SER A 85 5.37 -5.14 -7.18
CA SER A 85 6.64 -5.52 -6.55
C SER A 85 7.55 -6.34 -7.47
N VAL A 86 6.99 -7.29 -8.23
CA VAL A 86 7.75 -8.09 -9.19
C VAL A 86 8.29 -7.20 -10.32
N GLY A 87 7.46 -6.31 -10.87
CA GLY A 87 7.89 -5.34 -11.89
C GLY A 87 9.06 -4.48 -11.41
N LEU A 88 9.01 -3.99 -10.18
CA LEU A 88 10.12 -3.23 -9.59
C LEU A 88 11.38 -4.07 -9.35
N PHE A 89 11.27 -5.33 -8.91
CA PHE A 89 12.46 -6.18 -8.78
C PHE A 89 13.11 -6.44 -10.14
N VAL A 90 12.31 -6.63 -11.18
CA VAL A 90 12.80 -6.76 -12.55
C VAL A 90 13.54 -5.48 -12.97
N THR A 91 12.98 -4.30 -12.75
CA THR A 91 13.64 -3.03 -13.15
C THR A 91 14.87 -2.70 -12.29
N ALA A 92 14.91 -3.15 -11.05
CA ALA A 92 16.09 -3.02 -10.18
C ALA A 92 17.25 -3.92 -10.61
N TRP A 93 16.95 -5.09 -11.17
CA TRP A 93 17.96 -6.10 -11.54
C TRP A 93 18.45 -5.96 -12.98
N PHE A 94 17.56 -5.59 -13.89
CA PHE A 94 17.87 -5.45 -15.30
C PHE A 94 18.01 -3.99 -15.67
N GLU A 95 19.14 -3.60 -16.22
CA GLU A 95 19.38 -2.25 -16.73
C GLU A 95 18.46 -1.92 -17.90
N LYS A 96 18.04 -0.65 -18.01
CA LYS A 96 17.30 -0.15 -19.18
C LYS A 96 18.19 -0.16 -20.43
N HIS A 97 17.59 0.09 -21.59
CA HIS A 97 18.38 0.28 -22.80
C HIS A 97 19.30 1.50 -22.66
N ASP A 98 20.59 1.28 -22.92
CA ASP A 98 21.52 2.34 -23.27
C ASP A 98 21.46 2.56 -24.79
N TRP A 99 20.74 3.59 -25.20
CA TRP A 99 20.56 3.91 -26.61
C TRP A 99 21.84 4.40 -27.30
N SER A 100 22.91 4.72 -26.56
CA SER A 100 24.20 5.07 -27.16
C SER A 100 24.90 3.87 -27.82
N VAL A 101 24.62 2.66 -27.32
CA VAL A 101 25.15 1.39 -27.84
C VAL A 101 24.09 0.51 -28.51
N GLY A 102 22.81 0.91 -28.43
CA GLY A 102 21.69 0.25 -29.09
C GLY A 102 20.82 -0.62 -28.16
N PRO A 103 19.77 -1.26 -28.69
CA PRO A 103 18.86 -2.08 -27.89
C PRO A 103 19.56 -3.34 -27.34
N SER A 104 19.17 -3.72 -26.13
CA SER A 104 19.74 -4.84 -25.36
C SER A 104 18.66 -5.76 -24.79
N LEU A 105 18.95 -7.05 -24.61
CA LEU A 105 18.00 -7.98 -23.96
C LEU A 105 17.58 -7.48 -22.57
N SER A 106 18.56 -7.02 -21.77
CA SER A 106 18.31 -6.43 -20.45
C SER A 106 17.30 -5.30 -20.52
N GLY A 107 17.46 -4.34 -21.44
CA GLY A 107 16.54 -3.21 -21.52
C GLY A 107 15.15 -3.57 -22.01
N SER A 108 15.00 -4.67 -22.77
CA SER A 108 13.67 -5.22 -23.10
C SER A 108 12.98 -5.83 -21.87
N ILE A 109 13.74 -6.56 -21.04
CA ILE A 109 13.26 -7.11 -19.77
C ILE A 109 12.89 -5.98 -18.80
N HIS A 110 13.75 -4.97 -18.67
CA HIS A 110 13.47 -3.77 -17.86
C HIS A 110 12.17 -3.12 -18.31
N ARG A 111 12.00 -2.87 -19.61
CA ARG A 111 10.76 -2.27 -20.15
C ARG A 111 9.52 -3.10 -19.80
N ALA A 112 9.59 -4.42 -19.91
CA ALA A 112 8.49 -5.29 -19.51
C ALA A 112 8.18 -5.18 -18.01
N GLY A 113 9.22 -5.16 -17.16
CA GLY A 113 9.10 -4.92 -15.73
C GLY A 113 8.45 -3.58 -15.40
N SER A 114 8.88 -2.50 -16.06
CA SER A 114 8.31 -1.16 -15.90
C SER A 114 6.82 -1.14 -16.28
N LEU A 115 6.44 -1.76 -17.40
CA LEU A 115 5.03 -1.84 -17.81
C LEU A 115 4.19 -2.60 -16.78
N ILE A 116 4.69 -3.74 -16.30
CA ILE A 116 3.98 -4.51 -15.26
C ILE A 116 3.80 -3.65 -14.01
N ALA A 117 4.87 -2.98 -13.55
CA ALA A 117 4.83 -2.12 -12.39
C ALA A 117 3.78 -1.00 -12.56
N PHE A 118 3.96 -0.17 -13.58
CA PHE A 118 3.17 1.03 -13.82
C PHE A 118 1.68 0.77 -14.12
N LEU A 119 1.31 -0.46 -14.51
CA LEU A 119 -0.10 -0.86 -14.67
C LEU A 119 -0.69 -1.44 -13.38
N CYS A 120 0.11 -2.17 -12.62
CA CYS A 120 -0.36 -2.94 -11.48
C CYS A 120 -0.64 -2.07 -10.25
N LEU A 121 0.19 -1.07 -9.96
CA LEU A 121 0.00 -0.22 -8.78
C LEU A 121 -1.25 0.68 -8.85
N PRO A 122 -1.53 1.41 -9.95
CA PRO A 122 -2.78 2.16 -10.08
C PRO A 122 -4.00 1.26 -9.91
N LEU A 123 -3.97 0.08 -10.55
CA LEU A 123 -5.04 -0.92 -10.41
C LEU A 123 -5.20 -1.35 -8.95
N ALA A 124 -4.10 -1.67 -8.27
CA ALA A 124 -4.12 -2.02 -6.86
C ALA A 124 -4.72 -0.89 -6.00
N ALA A 125 -4.24 0.34 -6.15
CA ALA A 125 -4.71 1.49 -5.40
C ALA A 125 -6.22 1.73 -5.56
N VAL A 126 -6.71 1.72 -6.81
CA VAL A 126 -8.14 1.91 -7.11
C VAL A 126 -9.01 0.77 -6.59
N VAL A 127 -8.57 -0.48 -6.75
CA VAL A 127 -9.33 -1.67 -6.30
C VAL A 127 -9.38 -1.77 -4.78
N ILE A 128 -8.24 -1.55 -4.12
CA ILE A 128 -8.08 -1.72 -2.68
C ILE A 128 -8.75 -0.56 -1.91
N ALA A 129 -8.51 0.69 -2.34
CA ALA A 129 -8.93 1.88 -1.62
C ALA A 129 -10.30 2.44 -2.05
N ARG A 130 -11.03 1.71 -2.90
CA ARG A 130 -12.33 2.11 -3.46
C ARG A 130 -13.30 2.59 -2.35
N PRO A 131 -13.78 3.86 -2.38
CA PRO A 131 -14.43 4.50 -1.22
C PRO A 131 -15.85 4.01 -0.91
N TRP A 132 -16.40 3.13 -1.75
CA TRP A 132 -17.69 2.46 -1.55
C TRP A 132 -17.54 0.98 -1.18
N ARG A 133 -16.30 0.46 -1.04
CA ARG A 133 -16.05 -0.91 -0.59
C ARG A 133 -16.17 -1.07 0.92
N ARG A 134 -16.08 0.03 1.69
CA ARG A 134 -16.12 0.02 3.16
C ARG A 134 -16.95 1.19 3.70
N ARG A 135 -17.65 0.92 4.80
CA ARG A 135 -18.57 1.86 5.46
C ARG A 135 -17.84 2.99 6.21
N GLU A 136 -16.56 2.79 6.51
CA GLU A 136 -15.68 3.81 7.10
C GLU A 136 -14.61 4.25 6.08
N ARG A 137 -14.56 5.57 5.83
CA ARG A 137 -13.56 6.20 4.97
C ARG A 137 -12.48 6.82 5.85
N SER A 138 -11.23 6.43 5.61
CA SER A 138 -10.08 7.09 6.24
C SER A 138 -9.43 8.08 5.25
N PRO A 139 -8.78 9.16 5.73
CA PRO A 139 -8.02 10.06 4.86
C PRO A 139 -6.97 9.31 4.01
N ALA A 140 -6.30 8.31 4.59
CA ALA A 140 -5.32 7.48 3.89
C ALA A 140 -5.94 6.67 2.73
N THR A 141 -7.15 6.12 2.90
CA THR A 141 -7.85 5.44 1.79
C THR A 141 -8.28 6.40 0.69
N LEU A 142 -8.72 7.61 1.05
CA LEU A 142 -9.10 8.61 0.05
C LEU A 142 -7.88 9.10 -0.74
N ALA A 143 -6.76 9.34 -0.05
CA ALA A 143 -5.49 9.69 -0.68
C ALA A 143 -5.00 8.57 -1.61
N ALA A 144 -4.96 7.32 -1.14
CA ALA A 144 -4.57 6.17 -1.96
C ALA A 144 -5.45 6.04 -3.22
N PHE A 145 -6.77 6.21 -3.09
CA PHE A 145 -7.68 6.16 -4.21
C PHE A 145 -7.46 7.33 -5.19
N GLY A 146 -7.34 8.56 -4.69
CA GLY A 146 -7.12 9.76 -5.51
C GLY A 146 -5.81 9.68 -6.30
N PHE A 147 -4.71 9.30 -5.64
CA PHE A 147 -3.43 9.08 -6.31
C PHE A 147 -3.47 7.89 -7.28
N GLY A 148 -4.19 6.82 -6.94
CA GLY A 148 -4.43 5.70 -7.86
C GLY A 148 -5.14 6.14 -9.14
N ILE A 149 -6.20 6.96 -9.03
CA ILE A 149 -6.89 7.55 -10.19
C ILE A 149 -5.96 8.46 -10.98
N CYS A 150 -5.16 9.31 -10.31
CA CYS A 150 -4.19 10.16 -10.98
C CYS A 150 -3.16 9.34 -11.78
N SER A 151 -2.65 8.24 -11.21
CA SER A 151 -1.75 7.31 -11.90
C SER A 151 -2.44 6.61 -13.08
N VAL A 152 -3.71 6.18 -12.95
CA VAL A 152 -4.48 5.68 -14.10
C VAL A 152 -4.56 6.72 -15.22
N LEU A 153 -4.79 7.99 -14.89
CA LEU A 153 -4.86 9.06 -15.89
C LEU A 153 -3.51 9.28 -16.60
N TRP A 154 -2.39 9.17 -15.88
CA TRP A 154 -1.05 9.16 -16.51
C TRP A 154 -0.90 8.01 -17.49
N VAL A 155 -1.23 6.78 -17.10
CA VAL A 155 -1.16 5.59 -17.97
C VAL A 155 -2.04 5.75 -19.22
N VAL A 156 -3.28 6.20 -19.04
CA VAL A 156 -4.21 6.45 -20.16
C VAL A 156 -3.67 7.56 -21.06
N GLY A 157 -3.13 8.64 -20.49
CA GLY A 157 -2.52 9.73 -21.24
C GLY A 157 -1.33 9.28 -22.09
N ILE A 158 -0.45 8.45 -21.53
CA ILE A 158 0.67 7.82 -22.27
C ILE A 158 0.13 7.02 -23.45
N GLY A 159 -0.85 6.15 -23.20
CA GLY A 159 -1.47 5.35 -24.26
C GLY A 159 -2.10 6.22 -25.36
N ALA A 160 -2.81 7.28 -24.98
CA ALA A 160 -3.42 8.21 -25.93
C ALA A 160 -2.37 8.93 -26.79
N VAL A 161 -1.30 9.45 -26.19
CA VAL A 161 -0.20 10.10 -26.93
C VAL A 161 0.50 9.13 -27.86
N MET A 162 0.72 7.88 -27.42
CA MET A 162 1.31 6.83 -28.27
C MET A 162 0.41 6.51 -29.47
N MET A 163 -0.91 6.41 -29.26
CA MET A 163 -1.87 6.13 -30.33
C MET A 163 -1.96 7.28 -31.34
N ILE A 164 -2.01 8.53 -30.87
CA ILE A 164 -2.02 9.72 -31.74
C ILE A 164 -0.71 9.81 -32.52
N GLY A 165 0.44 9.66 -31.85
CA GLY A 165 1.74 9.67 -32.50
C GLY A 165 1.85 8.59 -33.58
N ALA A 166 1.36 7.37 -33.30
CA ALA A 166 1.32 6.30 -34.28
C ALA A 166 0.42 6.61 -35.49
N ALA A 167 -0.74 7.23 -35.28
CA ALA A 167 -1.65 7.63 -36.35
C ALA A 167 -1.04 8.72 -37.25
N ASP A 168 -0.25 9.63 -36.67
CA ASP A 168 0.39 10.74 -37.38
C ASP A 168 1.80 10.39 -37.91
N GLY A 169 2.25 9.13 -37.78
CA GLY A 169 3.59 8.69 -38.18
C GLY A 169 4.73 9.33 -37.36
N LEU A 170 4.41 9.92 -36.22
CA LEU A 170 5.37 10.55 -35.32
C LEU A 170 5.93 9.51 -34.34
N PRO A 171 7.25 9.38 -34.24
CA PRO A 171 7.84 8.51 -33.23
C PRO A 171 7.51 9.01 -31.83
N TRP A 172 6.97 8.12 -31.00
CA TRP A 172 6.43 8.43 -29.67
C TRP A 172 7.44 9.16 -28.75
N TRP A 173 8.74 8.89 -28.89
CA TRP A 173 9.80 9.53 -28.10
C TRP A 173 10.04 11.00 -28.46
N ARG A 174 9.50 11.49 -29.58
CA ARG A 174 9.56 12.93 -29.95
C ARG A 174 8.40 13.74 -29.38
N VAL A 175 7.25 13.09 -29.17
CA VAL A 175 6.01 13.75 -28.72
C VAL A 175 5.84 13.73 -27.21
N MET A 176 6.48 12.78 -26.52
CA MET A 176 6.32 12.59 -25.08
C MET A 176 7.56 13.05 -24.29
N PRO A 177 7.44 13.99 -23.34
CA PRO A 177 8.52 14.33 -22.40
C PRO A 177 8.64 13.20 -21.37
N LEU A 178 9.31 12.12 -21.76
CA LEU A 178 9.45 10.88 -20.99
C LEU A 178 9.88 11.10 -19.54
N GLY A 179 10.83 12.00 -19.30
CA GLY A 179 11.32 12.30 -17.96
C GLY A 179 10.26 12.92 -17.05
N LEU A 180 9.45 13.84 -17.59
CA LEU A 180 8.35 14.44 -16.84
C LEU A 180 7.25 13.41 -16.54
N VAL A 181 6.89 12.62 -17.55
CA VAL A 181 5.83 11.63 -17.46
C VAL A 181 6.17 10.54 -16.44
N GLU A 182 7.39 9.99 -16.49
CA GLU A 182 7.81 8.98 -15.52
C GLU A 182 7.88 9.56 -14.10
N ARG A 183 8.35 10.80 -13.91
CA ARG A 183 8.33 11.47 -12.59
C ARG A 183 6.93 11.66 -12.05
N GLY A 184 6.01 12.18 -12.88
CA GLY A 184 4.61 12.37 -12.49
C GLY A 184 3.93 11.05 -12.10
N LEU A 185 4.16 10.01 -12.90
CA LEU A 185 3.66 8.67 -12.62
C LEU A 185 4.27 8.08 -11.35
N ALA A 186 5.61 8.12 -11.20
CA ALA A 186 6.31 7.60 -10.03
C ALA A 186 5.89 8.29 -8.73
N VAL A 187 5.78 9.63 -8.72
CA VAL A 187 5.34 10.39 -7.53
C VAL A 187 3.92 9.99 -7.12
N THR A 188 2.99 9.94 -8.08
CA THR A 188 1.59 9.59 -7.79
C THR A 188 1.47 8.15 -7.29
N GLU A 189 2.21 7.22 -7.89
CA GLU A 189 2.23 5.83 -7.49
C GLU A 189 2.85 5.60 -6.11
N VAL A 190 4.04 6.15 -5.84
CA VAL A 190 4.68 6.05 -4.53
C VAL A 190 3.80 6.66 -3.46
N ALA A 191 3.16 7.81 -3.72
CA ALA A 191 2.21 8.41 -2.79
C ALA A 191 0.99 7.51 -2.53
N ALA A 192 0.44 6.86 -3.57
CA ALA A 192 -0.64 5.89 -3.42
C ALA A 192 -0.23 4.68 -2.55
N LEU A 193 0.95 4.11 -2.82
CA LEU A 193 1.52 2.99 -2.07
C LEU A 193 1.72 3.35 -0.59
N LEU A 194 2.33 4.50 -0.31
CA LEU A 194 2.57 4.96 1.06
C LEU A 194 1.25 5.20 1.79
N ALA A 195 0.24 5.78 1.13
CA ALA A 195 -1.10 5.93 1.70
C ALA A 195 -1.75 4.57 2.02
N LEU A 196 -1.61 3.57 1.14
CA LEU A 196 -2.02 2.19 1.42
C LEU A 196 -1.24 1.59 2.60
N GLY A 197 0.06 1.86 2.70
CA GLY A 197 0.90 1.45 3.82
C GLY A 197 0.46 2.05 5.14
N VAL A 198 0.16 3.35 5.18
CA VAL A 198 -0.37 4.06 6.37
C VAL A 198 -1.70 3.47 6.79
N TRP A 199 -2.61 3.24 5.85
CA TRP A 199 -3.88 2.57 6.12
C TRP A 199 -3.67 1.13 6.64
N GLY A 200 -2.74 0.39 6.02
CA GLY A 200 -2.33 -0.93 6.45
C GLY A 200 -1.62 -0.96 7.81
N ALA A 201 -1.03 0.14 8.26
CA ALA A 201 -0.40 0.27 9.58
C ALA A 201 -1.40 0.65 10.67
N ALA A 202 -2.47 1.39 10.34
CA ALA A 202 -3.47 1.85 11.29
C ALA A 202 -4.05 0.71 12.16
N LYS A 203 -4.30 1.02 13.44
CA LYS A 203 -5.02 0.12 14.37
C LYS A 203 -6.47 -0.01 13.88
N ARG A 204 -7.03 -1.21 13.89
CA ARG A 204 -8.48 -1.38 13.71
C ARG A 204 -9.13 -0.75 14.93
N LEU A 205 -9.62 0.48 14.80
CA LEU A 205 -10.57 1.05 15.76
C LEU A 205 -11.88 0.33 15.49
N GLY A 206 -12.29 -0.59 16.37
CA GLY A 206 -13.53 -1.34 16.20
C GLY A 206 -13.34 -2.85 16.19
N ALA A 207 -12.87 -3.42 17.30
CA ALA A 207 -13.52 -4.62 17.80
C ALA A 207 -14.46 -4.14 18.91
N PRO A 208 -15.79 -4.34 18.81
CA PRO A 208 -16.65 -4.18 19.96
C PRO A 208 -16.10 -5.07 21.07
N GLN A 209 -15.76 -4.48 22.21
CA GLN A 209 -15.57 -5.25 23.44
C GLN A 209 -16.93 -5.80 23.88
N ASN A 210 -17.49 -6.77 23.16
CA ASN A 210 -18.65 -7.53 23.62
C ASN A 210 -18.29 -8.49 24.76
N GLY A 211 -17.03 -8.50 25.23
CA GLY A 211 -16.61 -9.27 26.40
C GLY A 211 -16.88 -8.59 27.75
N ALA A 212 -17.07 -7.26 27.79
CA ALA A 212 -17.22 -6.54 29.06
C ALA A 212 -18.67 -6.47 29.57
N LYS A 213 -19.67 -6.57 28.68
CA LYS A 213 -21.09 -6.58 29.09
C LYS A 213 -21.59 -7.94 29.54
N ASN A 214 -21.17 -9.03 28.88
CA ASN A 214 -21.57 -10.39 29.28
C ASN A 214 -20.97 -10.84 30.62
N GLY A 215 -19.85 -10.27 31.06
CA GLY A 215 -19.28 -10.56 32.39
C GLY A 215 -20.05 -9.88 33.52
N SER A 216 -20.57 -8.67 33.29
CA SER A 216 -21.38 -7.94 34.26
C SER A 216 -22.80 -8.52 34.38
N GLU A 217 -23.43 -8.92 33.26
CA GLU A 217 -24.77 -9.53 33.30
C GLU A 217 -24.72 -10.93 33.92
N LYS A 218 -23.74 -11.77 33.57
CA LYS A 218 -23.57 -13.07 34.24
C LYS A 218 -23.18 -12.95 35.71
N ALA A 219 -22.38 -11.95 36.10
CA ALA A 219 -22.05 -11.74 37.50
C ALA A 219 -23.26 -11.26 38.33
N LEU A 220 -24.17 -10.46 37.72
CA LEU A 220 -25.42 -10.08 38.35
C LEU A 220 -26.43 -11.25 38.43
N GLU A 221 -26.54 -12.08 37.38
CA GLU A 221 -27.41 -13.27 37.42
C GLU A 221 -26.93 -14.30 38.45
N VAL A 222 -25.63 -14.61 38.49
CA VAL A 222 -25.06 -15.54 39.47
C VAL A 222 -25.16 -14.97 40.90
N GLY A 223 -25.00 -13.66 41.08
CA GLY A 223 -25.20 -13.01 42.37
C GLY A 223 -26.66 -13.04 42.84
N ALA A 224 -27.62 -12.96 41.93
CA ALA A 224 -29.05 -13.01 42.22
C ALA A 224 -29.52 -14.44 42.55
N GLU A 225 -29.02 -15.48 41.87
CA GLU A 225 -29.32 -16.87 42.20
C GLU A 225 -28.75 -17.29 43.56
N VAL A 226 -27.50 -16.93 43.87
CA VAL A 226 -26.88 -17.25 45.17
C VAL A 226 -27.55 -16.48 46.32
N GLY A 227 -28.01 -15.25 46.07
CA GLY A 227 -28.79 -14.48 47.05
C GLY A 227 -30.17 -15.06 47.35
N ALA A 228 -30.80 -15.70 46.37
CA ALA A 228 -32.11 -16.33 46.53
C ALA A 228 -32.04 -17.68 47.28
N GLU A 229 -30.99 -18.48 47.08
CA GLU A 229 -30.78 -19.74 47.82
C GLU A 229 -30.50 -19.49 49.32
N VAL A 230 -29.68 -18.49 49.64
CA VAL A 230 -29.35 -18.17 51.05
C VAL A 230 -30.55 -17.54 51.79
N GLY A 231 -31.43 -16.83 51.08
CA GLY A 231 -32.66 -16.27 51.63
C GLY A 231 -33.74 -17.31 51.97
N ALA A 232 -33.72 -18.49 51.32
CA ALA A 232 -34.70 -19.55 51.52
C ALA A 232 -34.36 -20.47 52.71
N GLU A 233 -33.08 -20.67 53.04
CA GLU A 233 -32.68 -21.47 54.22
C GLU A 233 -32.78 -20.71 55.56
N GLY A 234 -32.84 -19.37 55.56
CA GLY A 234 -32.94 -18.57 56.78
C GLY A 234 -34.35 -18.46 57.38
N ALA A 235 -35.40 -18.86 56.65
CA ALA A 235 -36.80 -18.61 57.03
C ALA A 235 -37.48 -19.75 57.81
N LEU A 236 -36.78 -20.84 58.14
CA LEU A 236 -37.36 -22.03 58.78
C LEU A 236 -36.62 -22.45 60.06
N ARG A 237 -36.40 -21.52 61.00
CA ARG A 237 -36.20 -21.86 62.42
C ARG A 237 -36.82 -20.81 63.35
N GLN A 238 -38.09 -21.00 63.69
CA GLN A 238 -38.59 -20.71 65.04
C GLN A 238 -39.07 -22.03 65.64
N PRO A 239 -38.65 -22.36 66.87
CA PRO A 239 -39.54 -22.14 68.03
C PRO A 239 -38.73 -21.70 69.27
N GLY A 240 -39.27 -21.10 70.32
CA GLY A 240 -40.61 -20.73 70.72
C GLY A 240 -40.48 -20.14 72.13
N GLU A 241 -41.18 -19.05 72.42
CA GLU A 241 -41.31 -18.51 73.77
C GLU A 241 -42.38 -19.29 74.54
N VAL A 242 -41.96 -19.92 75.63
CA VAL A 242 -42.77 -20.30 76.80
C VAL A 242 -41.78 -20.23 77.98
N GLY A 243 -41.97 -19.54 79.09
CA GLY A 243 -43.08 -18.79 79.66
C GLY A 243 -42.58 -18.28 81.03
N ALA A 244 -43.27 -17.28 81.57
CA ALA A 244 -42.99 -16.63 82.84
C ALA A 244 -42.91 -17.57 84.05
N GLN A 245 -41.93 -17.35 84.93
CA GLN A 245 -42.08 -16.93 86.34
C GLN A 245 -40.72 -16.79 87.02
#